data_AF-A0A7V3FZU4-F1
#
_entry.id   AF-A0A7V3FZU4-F1
#
_cell.length_a   1.000
_cell.length_b   1.000
_cell.length_c   1.000
_cell.angle_alpha   90.00
_cell.angle_beta   90.00
_cell.angle_gamma   90.00
#
_symmetry.space_group_name_H-M   'P 1'
#
loop_
_entity.id
_entity.type
_entity.pdbx_description
1 polymer ?
#
loop_
_entity_poly.entity_id
_entity_poly.type
_entity_poly.pdbx_seq_one_letter_code
_entity_poly.pdbx_strand_id
1 'polypeptide(L)'
;MSAGLLRPHRFLVLLGLLTASLLPLPVSAQNEQAEKAEAEEAARLIKQLAAATYDEREAASKKLLDLGEPAYQAVRDAANSHPDPDVRLRCILLVKKMYNKLY
;
A
#
# COMPACT_ATOMS: atom_id res chain seq x y z
N MET A 1 -51.02 -35.09 -15.88
CA MET A 1 -50.24 -35.63 -14.74
C MET A 1 -49.38 -34.49 -14.22
N SER A 2 -49.51 -34.19 -12.91
CA SER A 2 -48.89 -33.10 -12.11
C SER A 2 -49.39 -31.67 -12.43
N ALA A 3 -50.37 -31.07 -11.72
CA ALA A 3 -50.42 -30.56 -10.33
C ALA A 3 -49.36 -29.46 -10.03
N GLY A 4 -49.65 -28.22 -9.61
CA GLY A 4 -50.93 -27.59 -9.24
C GLY A 4 -50.84 -26.06 -9.01
N LEU A 5 -52.04 -25.45 -9.05
CA LEU A 5 -52.62 -24.31 -8.30
C LEU A 5 -51.76 -23.06 -7.96
N LEU A 6 -52.12 -21.84 -8.40
CA LEU A 6 -53.10 -20.90 -7.77
C LEU A 6 -52.80 -20.65 -6.27
N ARG A 7 -52.68 -19.45 -5.66
CA ARG A 7 -52.78 -18.00 -5.96
C ARG A 7 -52.38 -17.25 -4.63
N PRO A 8 -52.43 -15.90 -4.51
CA PRO A 8 -51.61 -15.06 -3.63
C PRO A 8 -52.21 -14.69 -2.26
N HIS A 9 -51.35 -14.38 -1.28
CA HIS A 9 -51.67 -13.59 -0.07
C HIS A 9 -50.37 -12.87 0.40
N ARG A 10 -50.26 -11.54 0.28
CA ARG A 10 -50.69 -10.53 1.28
C ARG A 10 -50.18 -10.86 2.69
N PHE A 11 -49.11 -10.19 3.13
CA PHE A 11 -48.79 -9.73 4.49
C PHE A 11 -47.32 -9.23 4.46
N LEU A 12 -47.04 -7.97 4.11
CA LEU A 12 -46.86 -6.87 5.07
C LEU A 12 -45.78 -7.18 6.14
N VAL A 13 -44.50 -6.92 5.83
CA VAL A 13 -43.42 -6.64 6.80
C VAL A 13 -42.53 -5.56 6.16
N LEU A 14 -42.91 -4.29 6.31
CA LEU A 14 -42.32 -3.33 7.24
C LEU A 14 -40.93 -2.82 6.82
N LEU A 15 -40.98 -1.66 6.16
CA LEU A 15 -40.08 -0.52 6.24
C LEU A 15 -39.19 -0.52 7.50
N GLY A 16 -37.94 -0.96 7.35
CA GLY A 16 -36.88 -0.82 8.34
C GLY A 16 -36.05 0.44 8.06
N LEU A 17 -36.43 1.53 8.73
CA LEU A 17 -35.63 2.73 8.92
C LEU A 17 -34.25 2.35 9.48
N LEU A 18 -33.19 2.56 8.71
CA LEU A 18 -31.85 2.68 9.27
C LEU A 18 -31.04 3.66 8.43
N THR A 19 -31.22 4.92 8.77
CA THR A 19 -30.23 5.98 8.60
C THR A 19 -28.92 5.46 9.22
N ALA A 20 -28.06 4.87 8.39
CA ALA A 20 -26.75 4.39 8.80
C ALA A 20 -25.89 5.60 9.15
N SER A 21 -26.00 5.97 10.43
CA SER A 21 -25.06 6.65 11.29
C SER A 21 -23.73 6.97 10.61
N LEU A 22 -23.56 8.25 10.28
CA LEU A 22 -22.30 8.86 9.87
C LEU A 22 -21.38 8.92 11.10
N LEU A 23 -20.84 7.78 11.54
CA LEU A 23 -19.76 7.77 12.53
C LEU A 23 -18.49 8.30 11.86
N PRO A 24 -17.90 9.41 12.34
CA PRO A 24 -16.56 9.79 11.90
C PRO A 24 -15.62 8.67 12.34
N LEU A 25 -15.07 7.93 11.38
CA LEU A 25 -13.98 7.01 11.65
C LEU A 25 -12.82 7.81 12.26
N PRO A 26 -12.08 7.25 13.24
CA PRO A 26 -10.91 7.91 13.77
C PRO A 26 -9.86 8.04 12.66
N VAL A 27 -9.71 9.26 12.14
CA VAL A 27 -8.73 9.62 11.09
C VAL A 27 -7.31 9.14 11.45
N SER A 28 -6.97 9.11 12.74
CA SER A 28 -5.67 8.61 13.23
C SER A 28 -5.40 7.14 12.90
N ALA A 29 -6.39 6.26 13.02
CA ALA A 29 -6.20 4.82 12.75
C ALA A 29 -6.01 4.53 11.25
N GLN A 30 -6.59 5.37 10.38
CA GLN A 30 -6.38 5.27 8.93
C GLN A 30 -4.98 5.72 8.54
N ASN A 31 -4.43 6.74 9.22
CA ASN A 31 -3.10 7.26 8.92
C ASN A 31 -1.98 6.28 9.32
N GLU A 32 -2.06 5.69 10.52
CA GLU A 32 -1.09 4.65 10.95
C GLU A 32 -1.07 3.43 10.02
N GLN A 33 -2.24 3.02 9.53
CA GLN A 33 -2.34 1.88 8.63
C GLN A 33 -1.73 2.19 7.24
N ALA A 34 -1.89 3.43 6.76
CA ALA A 34 -1.29 3.88 5.50
C ALA A 34 0.25 3.96 5.62
N GLU A 35 0.77 4.58 6.67
CA GLU A 35 2.22 4.68 6.93
C GLU A 35 2.86 3.28 7.03
N LYS A 36 2.21 2.35 7.71
CA LYS A 36 2.68 0.96 7.79
C LYS A 36 2.69 0.28 6.42
N ALA A 37 1.65 0.47 5.61
CA ALA A 37 1.58 -0.10 4.26
C ALA A 37 2.70 0.44 3.36
N GLU A 38 2.98 1.74 3.42
CA GLU A 38 4.07 2.39 2.68
C GLU A 38 5.44 1.89 3.13
N ALA A 39 5.66 1.72 4.43
CA ALA A 39 6.90 1.15 4.97
C ALA A 39 7.11 -0.30 4.52
N GLU A 40 6.05 -1.12 4.53
CA GLU A 40 6.08 -2.49 4.01
C GLU A 40 6.36 -2.53 2.51
N GLU A 41 5.77 -1.61 1.74
CA GLU A 41 6.03 -1.48 0.30
C GLU A 41 7.48 -1.08 0.04
N ALA A 42 8.00 -0.07 0.73
CA ALA A 42 9.40 0.33 0.61
C ALA A 42 10.36 -0.83 0.91
N ALA A 43 10.10 -1.61 1.96
CA ALA A 43 10.91 -2.79 2.29
C ALA A 43 10.88 -3.86 1.20
N ARG A 44 9.74 -4.06 0.53
CA ARG A 44 9.63 -4.99 -0.62
C ARG A 44 10.41 -4.46 -1.82
N LEU A 45 10.30 -3.18 -2.13
CA LEU A 45 11.01 -2.55 -3.25
C LEU A 45 12.52 -2.57 -3.04
N ILE A 46 13.01 -2.35 -1.82
CA ILE A 46 14.44 -2.46 -1.48
C ILE A 46 14.96 -3.87 -1.78
N LYS A 47 14.20 -4.93 -1.46
CA LYS A 47 14.58 -6.30 -1.81
C LYS A 47 14.66 -6.51 -3.34
N GLN A 48 13.78 -5.86 -4.09
CA GLN A 48 13.78 -5.92 -5.56
C GLN A 48 14.94 -5.15 -6.20
N LEU A 49 15.68 -4.34 -5.45
CA LEU A 49 16.93 -3.74 -5.95
C LEU A 49 18.02 -4.79 -6.20
N ALA A 50 17.91 -5.99 -5.60
CA ALA A 50 18.77 -7.14 -5.87
C ALA A 50 18.21 -8.06 -6.97
N ALA A 51 17.17 -7.65 -7.69
CA ALA A 51 16.56 -8.49 -8.72
C ALA A 51 17.54 -8.83 -9.85
N ALA A 52 17.37 -10.01 -10.44
CA ALA A 52 18.29 -10.52 -11.46
C ALA A 52 18.24 -9.66 -12.75
N THR A 53 17.04 -9.22 -13.13
CA THR A 53 16.86 -8.45 -14.36
C THR A 53 17.04 -6.95 -14.12
N TYR A 54 17.54 -6.24 -15.13
CA TYR A 54 17.69 -4.79 -15.08
C TYR A 54 16.32 -4.09 -14.91
N ASP A 55 15.32 -4.54 -15.65
CA ASP A 55 13.99 -3.92 -15.66
C ASP A 55 13.31 -3.97 -14.30
N GLU A 56 13.43 -5.08 -13.56
CA GLU A 56 12.90 -5.20 -12.20
C GLU A 56 13.60 -4.23 -11.23
N ARG A 57 14.93 -4.11 -11.31
CA ARG A 57 15.70 -3.19 -10.47
C ARG A 57 15.37 -1.73 -10.75
N GLU A 58 15.23 -1.36 -12.03
CA GLU A 58 14.84 -0.01 -12.41
C GLU A 58 13.40 0.31 -12.01
N ALA A 59 12.48 -0.63 -12.18
CA ALA A 59 11.10 -0.46 -11.72
C ALA A 59 11.03 -0.25 -10.20
N ALA A 60 11.79 -1.03 -9.43
CA ALA A 60 11.89 -0.85 -7.98
C ALA A 60 12.48 0.52 -7.60
N SER A 61 13.57 0.90 -8.26
CA SER A 61 14.22 2.20 -8.06
C SER A 61 13.27 3.36 -8.34
N LYS A 62 12.50 3.30 -9.43
CA LYS A 62 11.52 4.32 -9.80
C LYS A 62 10.40 4.40 -8.76
N LYS A 63 9.83 3.26 -8.35
CA LYS A 63 8.77 3.24 -7.33
C LYS A 63 9.22 3.82 -5.99
N LEU A 64 10.45 3.55 -5.56
CA LEU A 64 11.00 4.16 -4.35
C LEU A 64 11.10 5.69 -4.46
N LEU A 65 11.47 6.20 -5.64
CA LEU A 65 11.49 7.65 -5.90
C LEU A 65 10.09 8.26 -5.99
N ASP A 66 9.11 7.49 -6.45
CA ASP A 66 7.71 7.91 -6.55
C ASP A 66 7.03 7.94 -5.18
N LEU A 67 7.35 7.00 -4.28
CA LEU A 67 6.94 7.04 -2.87
C LEU A 67 7.45 8.30 -2.18
N GLY A 68 8.71 8.68 -2.39
CA GLY A 68 9.27 9.92 -1.85
C GLY A 68 9.56 9.85 -0.34
N GLU A 69 9.10 10.83 0.43
CA GLU A 69 9.40 10.96 1.87
C GLU A 69 9.10 9.67 2.68
N PRO A 70 7.95 8.99 2.53
CA PRO A 70 7.67 7.72 3.20
C PRO A 70 8.73 6.62 3.00
N ALA A 71 9.38 6.58 1.83
CA ALA A 71 10.42 5.60 1.54
C ALA A 71 11.83 6.06 1.96
N TYR A 72 12.02 7.36 2.19
CA TYR A 72 13.35 7.94 2.38
C TYR A 72 14.11 7.32 3.55
N GLN A 73 13.44 7.18 4.69
CA GLN A 73 14.06 6.60 5.88
C GLN A 73 14.48 5.14 5.65
N ALA A 74 13.61 4.31 5.08
CA ALA A 74 13.91 2.92 4.80
C ALA A 74 15.07 2.77 3.79
N VAL A 75 15.11 3.60 2.75
CA VAL A 75 16.19 3.58 1.75
C VAL A 75 17.51 4.05 2.37
N ARG A 76 17.47 5.06 3.25
CA ARG A 76 18.66 5.53 3.98
C ARG A 76 19.20 4.47 4.94
N ASP A 77 18.34 3.77 5.66
CA ASP A 77 18.75 2.73 6.60
C ASP A 77 19.36 1.53 5.85
N ALA A 78 18.77 1.16 4.71
CA ALA A 78 19.31 0.14 3.83
C ALA A 78 20.67 0.54 3.21
N ALA A 79 20.84 1.81 2.83
CA ALA A 79 22.12 2.32 2.34
C ALA A 79 23.27 2.09 3.34
N ASN A 80 22.98 2.20 4.64
CA ASN A 80 23.97 2.07 5.72
C ASN A 80 24.22 0.62 6.15
N SER A 81 23.18 -0.22 6.14
CA SER A 81 23.19 -1.49 6.91
C SER A 81 22.80 -2.74 6.13
N HIS A 82 22.33 -2.62 4.88
CA HIS A 82 21.89 -3.79 4.12
C HIS A 82 23.04 -4.78 3.91
N PRO A 83 22.85 -6.09 4.08
CA PRO A 83 23.93 -7.08 3.97
C PRO A 83 24.55 -7.14 2.56
N ASP A 84 23.71 -7.01 1.53
CA ASP A 84 24.15 -6.99 0.13
C ASP A 84 24.82 -5.65 -0.25
N PRO A 85 26.09 -5.64 -0.70
CA PRO A 85 26.79 -4.43 -1.13
C PRO A 85 26.19 -3.74 -2.37
N ASP A 86 25.61 -4.48 -3.33
CA ASP A 86 24.98 -3.86 -4.51
C ASP A 86 23.72 -3.10 -4.10
N VAL A 87 22.91 -3.69 -3.21
CA VAL A 87 21.75 -3.01 -2.64
C VAL A 87 22.16 -1.76 -1.87
N ARG A 88 23.22 -1.83 -1.04
CA ARG A 88 23.72 -0.62 -0.34
C ARG A 88 24.11 0.48 -1.33
N LEU A 89 24.88 0.15 -2.35
CA LEU A 89 25.33 1.13 -3.36
C LEU A 89 24.14 1.78 -4.07
N ARG A 90 23.15 0.99 -4.49
CA ARG A 90 21.92 1.50 -5.13
C ARG A 90 21.15 2.40 -4.19
N CYS A 91 20.98 2.00 -2.93
CA CYS A 91 20.31 2.81 -1.92
C CYS A 91 21.04 4.14 -1.68
N ILE A 92 22.38 4.17 -1.64
CA ILE A 92 23.16 5.42 -1.54
C ILE A 92 22.83 6.37 -2.69
N LEU A 93 22.77 5.86 -3.93
CA LEU A 93 22.42 6.67 -5.10
C LEU A 93 20.97 7.16 -5.04
N LEU A 94 20.06 6.33 -4.54
CA LEU A 94 18.66 6.70 -4.36
C LEU A 94 18.49 7.77 -3.29
N VAL A 95 19.14 7.66 -2.13
CA VAL A 95 19.13 8.70 -1.06
C VAL A 95 19.52 10.05 -1.66
N LYS A 96 20.60 10.11 -2.44
CA LYS A 96 21.03 11.35 -3.09
C LYS A 96 19.97 11.91 -4.05
N LYS A 97 19.33 11.06 -4.85
CA LYS A 97 18.27 11.47 -5.78
C LYS A 97 17.01 11.93 -5.04
N MET A 98 16.61 11.24 -3.98
CA MET A 98 15.45 11.57 -3.16
C MET A 98 15.65 12.88 -2.44
N TYR A 99 16.82 13.07 -1.81
CA TYR A 99 17.16 14.30 -1.12
C TYR A 99 17.02 15.53 -2.03
N ASN A 100 17.58 15.47 -3.24
CA ASN A 100 17.47 16.54 -4.24
C ASN A 100 16.04 16.79 -4.77
N LYS A 101 15.12 15.83 -4.59
CA LYS A 101 13.72 15.95 -5.02
C LYS A 101 12.84 16.54 -3.90
N LEU A 102 13.22 16.30 -2.65
CA LEU A 102 12.45 16.65 -1.46
C LEU A 102 12.86 18.02 -0.86
N TYR A 103 14.11 18.43 -1.04
CA TYR A 103 14.69 19.67 -0.51
C TYR A 103 15.40 20.47 -1.61
#